data_AF-A0A6L9SH72-F1
#
_entry.id   AF-A0A6L9SH72-F1
#
_cell.length_a   1.000
_cell.length_b   1.000
_cell.length_c   1.000
_cell.angle_alpha   90.00
_cell.angle_beta   90.00
_cell.angle_gamma   90.00
#
_symmetry.space_group_name_H-M   'P 1'
#
loop_
_entity.id
_entity.type
_entity.pdbx_description
1 polymer ?
#
loop_
_entity_poly.entity_id
_entity_poly.type
_entity_poly.pdbx_seq_one_letter_code
_entity_poly.pdbx_strand_id
1 'polypeptide(L)'
;MPMLLVLLADILVGSISAAMELTGGPVGLTTVAVAAAASLVMLLAVGRPALAPVCGQLIASAVRQRADRTAFLPLLDPIAPGRPQPRAPSPRPRAA
;
A
#
# COMPACT_ATOMS: atom_id res chain seq x y z
N MET A 1 -17.23 5.90 15.38
CA MET A 1 -16.92 6.04 13.95
C MET A 1 -17.94 6.83 13.13
N PRO A 2 -19.28 6.68 13.27
CA PRO A 2 -20.22 7.40 12.40
C PRO A 2 -20.26 8.91 12.66
N MET A 3 -20.18 9.34 13.92
CA MET A 3 -20.16 10.77 14.28
C MET A 3 -18.96 11.53 13.72
N LEU A 4 -17.80 10.87 13.60
CA LEU A 4 -16.57 11.47 13.06
C LEU A 4 -16.68 11.67 11.54
N LEU A 5 -17.35 10.75 10.85
CA LEU A 5 -17.63 10.88 9.41
C LEU A 5 -18.64 12.01 9.12
N VAL A 6 -19.66 12.16 9.97
CA VAL A 6 -20.64 13.26 9.85
C VAL A 6 -19.96 14.61 10.06
N LEU A 7 -19.17 14.76 11.13
CA LEU A 7 -18.44 16.00 11.41
C LEU A 7 -17.51 16.40 10.25
N LEU A 8 -16.84 15.42 9.64
CA LEU A 8 -15.97 15.67 8.50
C LEU A 8 -16.71 16.01 7.21
N ALA A 9 -17.89 15.41 6.98
CA ALA A 9 -18.75 15.79 5.87
C ALA A 9 -19.21 17.24 6.01
N ASP A 10 -19.60 17.66 7.22
CA ASP A 10 -20.01 19.05 7.48
C ASP A 10 -18.87 20.04 7.25
N ILE A 11 -17.66 19.73 7.71
CA ILE A 11 -16.46 20.56 7.49
C ILE A 11 -16.14 20.67 5.99
N LEU A 12 -16.28 19.58 5.24
CA LEU A 12 -16.03 19.57 3.80
C LEU A 12 -17.07 20.40 3.02
N VAL A 13 -18.35 20.27 3.38
CA VAL A 13 -19.43 21.06 2.75
C VAL A 13 -19.30 22.55 3.05
N GLY A 14 -18.96 22.89 4.30
CA GLY A 14 -18.72 24.28 4.71
C GLY A 14 -17.53 24.91 3.99
N SER A 15 -16.44 24.17 3.83
CA SER A 15 -15.24 24.66 3.14
C SER A 15 -15.43 24.84 1.62
N ILE A 16 -16.21 23.97 0.97
CA ILE A 16 -16.59 24.14 -0.45
C ILE A 16 -17.49 25.36 -0.65
N SER A 17 -18.46 25.57 0.25
CA SER A 17 -19.37 26.73 0.18
C SER A 17 -18.60 28.05 0.36
N ALA A 18 -17.71 28.11 1.35
CA ALA A 18 -16.84 29.26 1.57
C ALA A 18 -15.89 29.51 0.40
N ALA A 19 -15.38 28.44 -0.24
CA ALA A 19 -14.54 28.55 -1.41
C ALA A 19 -15.28 29.12 -2.64
N MET A 20 -16.56 28.76 -2.83
CA MET A 20 -17.39 29.29 -3.92
C MET A 20 -17.80 30.76 -3.73
N GLU A 21 -17.98 31.22 -2.49
CA GLU A 21 -18.21 32.65 -2.23
C GLU A 21 -16.95 33.50 -2.48
N LEU A 22 -15.76 32.91 -2.27
CA LEU A 22 -14.48 33.62 -2.35
C LEU A 22 -13.80 33.54 -3.73
N THR A 23 -14.36 32.79 -4.69
CA THR A 23 -13.76 32.55 -6.02
C THR A 23 -13.50 33.80 -6.87
N GLY A 24 -13.93 34.99 -6.44
CA GLY A 24 -13.65 36.27 -7.08
C GLY A 24 -12.26 36.87 -6.80
N GLY A 25 -11.46 36.28 -5.90
CA GLY A 25 -10.16 36.83 -5.51
C GLY A 25 -9.07 35.77 -5.26
N PRO A 26 -7.79 36.19 -5.15
CA PRO A 26 -6.66 35.28 -4.92
C PRO A 26 -6.80 34.45 -3.61
N VAL A 27 -7.61 34.94 -2.67
CA VAL A 27 -7.94 34.23 -1.41
C VAL A 27 -8.86 33.04 -1.65
N GLY A 28 -9.71 33.04 -2.68
CA GLY A 28 -10.55 31.89 -3.02
C GLY A 28 -9.78 30.74 -3.64
N LEU A 29 -8.75 31.05 -4.44
CA LEU A 29 -7.87 30.02 -4.99
C LEU A 29 -7.06 29.31 -3.90
N THR A 30 -6.61 30.03 -2.87
CA THR A 30 -5.88 29.40 -1.76
C THR A 30 -6.79 28.56 -0.87
N THR A 31 -8.04 28.97 -0.63
CA THR A 31 -9.00 28.17 0.16
C THR A 31 -9.38 26.88 -0.59
N VAL A 32 -9.61 26.94 -1.90
CA VAL A 32 -9.84 25.75 -2.74
C VAL A 32 -8.64 24.79 -2.66
N ALA A 33 -7.41 25.31 -2.76
CA ALA A 33 -6.21 24.48 -2.72
C ALA A 33 -6.03 23.77 -1.37
N VAL A 34 -6.29 24.48 -0.26
CA VAL A 34 -6.22 23.89 1.10
C VAL A 34 -7.31 22.84 1.29
N ALA A 35 -8.53 23.09 0.83
CA ALA A 35 -9.62 22.12 0.90
C ALA A 35 -9.32 20.85 0.08
N ALA A 36 -8.74 21.00 -1.11
CA ALA A 36 -8.31 19.88 -1.96
C ALA A 36 -7.18 19.07 -1.32
N ALA A 37 -6.20 19.74 -0.70
CA ALA A 37 -5.12 19.06 0.02
C ALA A 37 -5.65 18.29 1.23
N ALA A 38 -6.55 18.90 2.01
CA ALA A 38 -7.17 18.26 3.17
C ALA A 38 -8.01 17.04 2.77
N SER A 39 -8.80 17.14 1.69
CA SER A 39 -9.60 16.01 1.20
C SER A 39 -8.73 14.86 0.70
N LEU A 40 -7.61 15.16 0.03
CA LEU A 40 -6.65 14.14 -0.41
C LEU A 40 -6.00 13.41 0.78
N VAL A 41 -5.53 14.16 1.79
CA VAL A 41 -4.96 13.58 3.02
C VAL A 41 -5.98 12.71 3.73
N MET A 42 -7.24 13.13 3.75
CA MET A 42 -8.32 12.39 4.37
C MET A 42 -8.66 11.11 3.60
N LEU A 43 -8.73 11.16 2.27
CA LEU A 43 -8.88 9.98 1.40
C LEU A 43 -7.74 8.99 1.62
N LEU A 44 -6.51 9.48 1.77
CA LEU A 44 -5.36 8.63 2.09
C LEU A 44 -5.46 8.02 3.49
N ALA A 45 -5.93 8.77 4.48
CA ALA A 45 -6.09 8.28 5.85
C ALA A 45 -7.19 7.22 5.98
N VAL A 46 -8.33 7.42 5.31
CA VAL A 46 -9.46 6.47 5.29
C VAL A 46 -9.18 5.28 4.37
N GLY A 47 -8.51 5.53 3.25
CA GLY A 47 -8.21 4.54 2.21
C GLY A 47 -7.03 3.63 2.53
N ARG A 48 -6.30 3.85 3.64
CA ARG A 48 -5.42 2.81 4.16
C ARG A 48 -6.29 1.69 4.68
N PRO A 49 -6.39 0.52 4.00
CA PRO A 49 -6.90 -0.63 4.70
C PRO A 49 -6.02 -0.78 5.93
N ALA A 50 -6.62 -0.77 7.11
CA ALA A 50 -6.01 -1.42 8.24
C ALA A 50 -5.79 -2.85 7.75
N LEU A 51 -4.60 -3.14 7.21
CA LEU A 51 -4.15 -4.47 6.84
C LEU A 51 -4.24 -5.24 8.15
N ALA A 52 -5.41 -5.81 8.39
CA ALA A 52 -5.75 -6.35 9.67
C ALA A 52 -4.69 -7.43 9.92
N PRO A 53 -4.02 -7.41 11.09
CA PRO A 53 -3.03 -8.44 11.41
C PRO A 53 -3.59 -9.86 11.27
N VAL A 54 -4.92 -9.99 11.34
CA VAL A 54 -5.72 -11.17 11.03
C VAL A 54 -5.38 -11.80 9.68
N CYS A 55 -5.28 -11.02 8.60
CA CYS A 55 -4.94 -11.58 7.28
C CYS A 55 -3.50 -12.11 7.24
N GLY A 56 -2.57 -11.45 7.95
CA GLY A 56 -1.19 -11.91 8.03
C GLY A 56 -1.05 -13.29 8.68
N GLN A 57 -1.79 -13.54 9.77
CA GLN A 57 -1.78 -14.83 10.46
C GLN A 57 -2.39 -15.95 9.60
N LEU A 58 -3.49 -15.67 8.90
CA LEU A 58 -4.14 -16.63 8.00
C LEU A 58 -3.27 -16.99 6.80
N ILE A 59 -2.57 -16.01 6.22
CA ILE A 59 -1.62 -16.23 5.13
C ILE A 59 -0.44 -17.07 5.64
N ALA A 60 0.11 -16.76 6.81
CA ALA A 60 1.22 -17.51 7.40
C ALA A 60 0.83 -18.97 7.70
N SER A 61 -0.36 -19.21 8.25
CA SER A 61 -0.86 -20.57 8.51
C SER A 61 -1.12 -21.33 7.21
N ALA A 62 -1.69 -20.69 6.19
CA ALA A 62 -1.91 -21.30 4.89
C ALA A 62 -0.58 -21.70 4.22
N VAL A 63 0.46 -20.87 4.32
CA VAL A 63 1.80 -21.19 3.81
C VAL A 63 2.41 -22.36 4.56
N ARG A 64 2.34 -22.39 5.90
CA ARG A 64 2.83 -23.52 6.72
C ARG A 64 2.09 -24.81 6.38
N GLN A 65 0.77 -24.77 6.31
CA GLN A 65 -0.04 -25.94 6.00
C GLN A 65 0.17 -26.44 4.57
N ARG A 66 0.51 -25.55 3.62
CA ARG A 66 0.92 -25.94 2.27
C ARG A 66 2.31 -26.59 2.30
N ALA A 67 3.25 -26.04 3.06
CA ALA A 67 4.59 -26.60 3.25
C ALA A 67 4.55 -28.00 3.88
N ASP A 68 3.69 -28.22 4.87
CA ASP A 68 3.51 -29.53 5.53
C ASP A 68 2.89 -30.57 4.59
N ARG A 69 2.07 -30.14 3.62
CA ARG A 69 1.42 -31.02 2.63
C ARG A 69 2.25 -31.26 1.39
N THR A 70 3.13 -30.35 1.02
CA THR A 70 4.11 -30.58 -0.04
C THR A 70 5.26 -31.37 0.55
N ALA A 71 5.43 -32.62 0.13
CA ALA A 71 6.66 -33.34 0.40
C ALA A 71 7.82 -32.49 -0.14
N PHE A 72 8.60 -31.87 0.77
CA PHE A 72 9.83 -31.21 0.39
C PHE A 72 10.67 -32.27 -0.31
N LEU A 73 10.81 -32.13 -1.63
CA LEU A 73 11.78 -32.91 -2.38
C LEU A 73 13.11 -32.55 -1.70
N PRO A 74 13.80 -33.52 -1.07
CA PRO A 74 15.06 -33.23 -0.40
C PRO A 74 15.92 -32.47 -1.39
N LEU A 75 16.41 -31.29 -0.99
CA LEU A 75 17.22 -30.45 -1.85
C LEU A 75 18.31 -31.35 -2.46
N LEU A 76 18.24 -31.53 -3.77
CA LEU A 76 19.24 -32.30 -4.50
C LEU A 76 20.57 -31.63 -4.24
N ASP A 77 21.52 -32.40 -3.72
CA ASP A 77 22.85 -31.90 -3.41
C ASP A 77 23.41 -31.20 -4.66
N PRO A 78 23.63 -29.87 -4.61
CA PRO A 78 24.11 -29.11 -5.75
C PRO A 78 25.53 -29.54 -6.17
N ILE A 79 26.22 -30.32 -5.33
CA ILE A 79 27.57 -30.84 -5.56
C ILE A 79 27.56 -32.37 -5.83
N ALA A 80 26.38 -32.96 -6.08
CA ALA A 80 26.29 -34.38 -6.42
C ALA A 80 27.15 -34.74 -7.66
N PRO A 81 27.94 -35.83 -7.62
CA PRO A 81 28.77 -36.27 -8.74
C PRO A 81 27.93 -36.47 -10.01
N GLY A 82 28.38 -35.92 -11.14
CA GLY A 82 27.72 -36.06 -12.44
C GLY A 82 26.61 -35.03 -12.73
N ARG A 83 26.34 -34.08 -11.82
CA ARG A 83 25.44 -32.96 -12.11
C ARG A 83 26.21 -31.72 -12.61
N PRO A 84 25.67 -30.99 -13.60
CA PRO A 84 26.24 -29.71 -13.99
C PRO A 84 26.17 -28.74 -12.82
N GLN A 85 27.33 -28.28 -12.34
CA GLN A 85 27.37 -27.27 -11.29
C GLN A 85 26.77 -25.95 -11.81
N PRO A 86 25.99 -25.22 -10.99
CA PRO A 86 25.55 -23.88 -11.33
C PRO A 86 26.78 -23.04 -11.69
N ARG A 87 26.82 -22.47 -12.90
CA ARG A 87 27.92 -21.58 -13.28
C ARG A 87 27.88 -20.36 -12.38
N ALA A 88 29.00 -20.08 -11.71
CA ALA A 88 29.14 -18.86 -10.94
C ALA A 88 28.81 -17.64 -11.83
N PRO A 89 28.14 -16.61 -11.29
CA PRO A 89 27.88 -15.38 -12.02
C PRO A 89 29.19 -14.85 -12.61
N SER A 90 29.26 -14.69 -13.93
CA SER A 90 30.43 -14.04 -14.53
C SER A 90 30.47 -12.59 -14.08
N PRO A 91 31.61 -12.03 -13.67
CA PRO A 91 31.74 -10.64 -13.24
C PRO A 91 31.63 -9.63 -14.39
N ARG A 92 30.95 -9.97 -15.49
CA ARG A 92 30.76 -9.05 -16.61
C ARG A 92 29.94 -7.86 -16.13
N PRO A 93 30.47 -6.64 -16.15
CA PRO A 93 29.66 -5.47 -15.92
C PRO A 93 28.55 -5.46 -16.98
N ARG A 94 27.32 -5.23 -16.51
CA ARG A 94 26.18 -4.96 -17.38
C ARG A 94 26.55 -3.76 -18.24
N ALA A 95 26.71 -3.96 -19.55
CA ALA A 95 26.85 -2.85 -20.48
C ALA A 95 25.61 -1.95 -20.30
N ALA A 96 25.87 -0.66 -20.06
CA ALA A 96 24.86 0.37 -19.84
C ALA A 96 24.03 0.63 -21.10
#